data_AF-A0A2E4EAE8-F1
#
_entry.id   AF-A0A2E4EAE8-F1
#
_cell.length_a   1.000
_cell.length_b   1.000
_cell.length_c   1.000
_cell.angle_alpha   90.00
_cell.angle_beta   90.00
_cell.angle_gamma   90.00
#
_symmetry.space_group_name_H-M   'P 1'
#
loop_
_entity.id
_entity.type
_entity.pdbx_description
1 polymer ?
#
loop_
_entity_poly.entity_id
_entity_poly.type
_entity_poly.pdbx_seq_one_letter_code
_entity_poly.pdbx_strand_id
1 'polypeptide(L)'
;MVYNDRRNPLKGASGWGDDAAQIVLLTPSKSVLTWSDVSEQRNELKAPSIEPTPRSAIIGPVFHATTSHFAQFAHEASTDIGFHFGSRKAANQRLEKIYGTPEIRIEENTASHNDVLAARLESGELSGEPHYPVLQLLLKKLSNPKPDLEVTLSKMSIDELADISQEYINKPDNANYQNRIENARKEGTYRLQLDGETIANGLTKKMAKALKETVKAGMFKTAYITLHRPLEIDDHGVWPAEDMLKASVPSPQQRDAFYALDNDEERYAFARQALINKGYDGLVYKNAVEDAGSTSYVAFSRDQIRVEPPRLPALDTPEPAPESRPRNAI
;
A
#
# COMPACT_ATOMS: atom_id res chain seq x y z
N MET A 1 1.01 -13.96 19.72
CA MET A 1 -0.36 -13.67 19.26
C MET A 1 -0.79 -12.39 19.95
N VAL A 2 -0.88 -11.27 19.23
CA VAL A 2 -1.27 -9.97 19.82
C VAL A 2 -2.49 -9.47 19.06
N TYR A 3 -3.58 -9.28 19.81
CA TYR A 3 -4.89 -8.88 19.34
C TYR A 3 -4.93 -7.38 19.03
N ASN A 4 -5.65 -7.00 17.97
CA ASN A 4 -6.12 -5.64 17.76
C ASN A 4 -7.64 -5.71 17.52
N ASP A 5 -8.44 -4.85 18.18
CA ASP A 5 -9.89 -4.81 18.01
C ASP A 5 -10.22 -4.25 16.61
N ARG A 6 -11.02 -4.99 15.83
CA ARG A 6 -11.39 -4.66 14.45
C ARG A 6 -12.16 -3.34 14.28
N ARG A 7 -12.64 -2.73 15.37
CA ARG A 7 -13.46 -1.51 15.34
C ARG A 7 -12.71 -0.22 15.69
N ASN A 8 -11.49 -0.29 16.23
CA ASN A 8 -10.69 0.89 16.53
C ASN A 8 -9.18 0.57 16.52
N PRO A 9 -8.46 0.84 15.42
CA PRO A 9 -7.05 0.50 15.28
C PRO A 9 -6.09 1.36 16.14
N LEU A 10 -6.60 2.33 16.93
CA LEU A 10 -5.80 3.24 17.76
C LEU A 10 -5.71 2.80 19.24
N LYS A 11 -6.35 1.71 19.65
CA LYS A 11 -6.37 1.28 21.06
C LYS A 11 -5.49 0.05 21.26
N GLY A 12 -4.24 0.27 21.70
CA GLY A 12 -3.31 -0.79 22.10
C GLY A 12 -3.79 -1.55 23.35
N ALA A 13 -3.20 -2.72 23.60
CA ALA A 13 -3.65 -3.67 24.64
C ALA A 13 -3.58 -3.12 26.09
N SER A 14 -2.91 -2.01 26.35
CA SER A 14 -2.78 -1.40 27.69
C SER A 14 -3.79 -0.28 28.00
N GLY A 15 -4.43 0.30 26.97
CA GLY A 15 -5.35 1.44 27.13
C GLY A 15 -4.70 2.83 27.28
N TRP A 16 -3.39 2.99 27.09
CA TRP A 16 -2.70 4.30 27.10
C TRP A 16 -2.15 4.68 25.71
N GLY A 17 -1.96 5.99 25.48
CA GLY A 17 -1.69 6.59 24.16
C GLY A 17 -0.25 6.52 23.65
N ASP A 18 0.71 5.97 24.41
CA ASP A 18 2.14 5.98 24.10
C ASP A 18 2.80 4.58 24.19
N ASP A 19 2.14 3.56 23.65
CA ASP A 19 2.75 2.24 23.54
C ASP A 19 3.68 2.19 22.30
N ALA A 20 4.92 2.66 22.47
CA ALA A 20 6.02 2.23 21.62
C ALA A 20 6.12 0.70 21.69
N ALA A 21 6.26 0.01 20.56
CA ALA A 21 6.39 -1.44 20.52
C ALA A 21 7.58 -1.90 21.41
N GLN A 22 7.28 -2.46 22.58
CA GLN A 22 8.29 -3.06 23.45
C GLN A 22 8.63 -4.45 22.93
N ILE A 23 9.90 -4.69 22.61
CA ILE A 23 10.41 -6.00 22.20
C ILE A 23 10.80 -6.77 23.45
N VAL A 24 10.13 -7.90 23.70
CA VAL A 24 10.56 -8.90 24.68
C VAL A 24 11.31 -9.99 23.92
N LEU A 25 12.63 -10.09 24.14
CA LEU A 25 13.47 -11.20 23.65
C LEU A 25 13.53 -12.28 24.72
N LEU A 26 12.97 -13.46 24.43
CA LEU A 26 13.14 -14.66 25.25
C LEU A 26 14.10 -15.60 24.54
N THR A 27 15.24 -15.87 25.16
CA THR A 27 16.11 -17.00 24.80
C THR A 27 16.09 -18.05 25.92
N PRO A 28 16.32 -19.34 25.63
CA PRO A 28 15.98 -20.44 26.53
C PRO A 28 16.82 -20.53 27.82
N SER A 29 17.77 -19.63 28.05
CA SER A 29 18.75 -19.82 29.13
C SER A 29 19.26 -18.56 29.82
N LYS A 30 18.49 -17.45 29.87
CA LYS A 30 18.64 -16.38 30.88
C LYS A 30 17.54 -15.31 30.72
N SER A 31 16.92 -14.94 31.83
CA SER A 31 15.90 -13.92 31.95
C SER A 31 16.49 -12.51 31.84
N VAL A 32 15.96 -11.72 30.90
CA VAL A 32 15.98 -10.24 30.80
C VAL A 32 17.35 -9.57 30.95
N LEU A 33 17.93 -9.13 29.83
CA LEU A 33 19.08 -8.20 29.84
C LEU A 33 18.57 -6.76 29.91
N THR A 34 19.13 -5.99 30.83
CA THR A 34 18.95 -4.54 30.94
C THR A 34 20.11 -3.81 30.26
N TRP A 35 19.93 -2.52 29.94
CA TRP A 35 20.94 -1.70 29.26
C TRP A 35 22.29 -1.62 30.01
N SER A 36 22.28 -1.86 31.33
CA SER A 36 23.46 -1.95 32.20
C SER A 36 24.30 -3.22 32.00
N ASP A 37 23.73 -4.30 31.46
CA ASP A 37 24.44 -5.58 31.31
C ASP A 37 25.37 -5.62 30.08
N VAL A 38 25.22 -4.65 29.16
CA VAL A 38 25.99 -4.57 27.91
C VAL A 38 27.36 -3.91 28.12
N SER A 39 27.59 -3.20 29.24
CA SER A 39 28.84 -2.47 29.47
C SER A 39 29.99 -3.28 30.08
N GLU A 40 29.73 -4.44 30.69
CA GLU A 40 30.77 -5.18 31.45
C GLU A 40 31.51 -6.26 30.65
N GLN A 41 31.08 -6.66 29.45
CA GLN A 41 31.76 -7.68 28.63
C GLN A 41 32.89 -7.16 27.73
N ARG A 42 33.45 -5.97 28.00
CA ARG A 42 34.49 -5.38 27.14
C ARG A 42 35.92 -5.86 27.38
N ASN A 43 36.18 -6.64 28.43
CA ASN A 43 37.53 -7.12 28.72
C ASN A 43 37.53 -8.64 28.83
N GLU A 44 37.88 -9.30 27.73
CA GLU A 44 38.67 -10.55 27.64
C GLU A 44 38.28 -11.31 26.37
N LEU A 45 38.92 -10.99 25.25
CA LEU A 45 39.12 -11.91 24.13
C LEU A 45 40.40 -11.47 23.40
N LYS A 46 41.49 -12.18 23.68
CA LYS A 46 42.76 -12.05 22.94
C LYS A 46 42.53 -12.46 21.49
N ALA A 47 43.09 -11.68 20.58
CA ALA A 47 42.94 -11.83 19.13
C ALA A 47 43.61 -13.11 18.58
N PRO A 48 42.96 -13.78 17.62
CA PRO A 48 43.66 -14.46 16.54
C PRO A 48 43.51 -13.69 15.21
N SER A 49 44.65 -13.59 14.52
CA SER A 49 44.90 -13.33 13.09
C SER A 49 43.88 -12.53 12.27
N ILE A 50 44.37 -11.40 11.77
CA ILE A 50 43.75 -10.50 10.79
C ILE A 50 43.53 -11.25 9.47
N GLU A 51 42.30 -11.65 9.20
CA GLU A 51 41.71 -11.50 7.87
C GLU A 51 40.69 -10.36 7.94
N PRO A 52 40.58 -9.49 6.93
CA PRO A 52 39.61 -8.40 6.95
C PRO A 52 38.20 -9.00 6.84
N THR A 53 37.55 -9.25 7.98
CA THR A 53 36.11 -9.50 8.02
C THR A 53 35.42 -8.37 7.26
N PRO A 54 34.60 -8.65 6.22
CA PRO A 54 33.81 -7.64 5.55
C PRO A 54 32.96 -6.94 6.61
N ARG A 55 33.17 -5.62 6.76
CA ARG A 55 32.37 -4.82 7.70
C ARG A 55 30.92 -4.89 7.23
N SER A 56 30.08 -5.59 7.98
CA SER A 56 28.63 -5.45 7.88
C SER A 56 28.28 -3.97 7.92
N ALA A 57 27.84 -3.40 6.81
CA ALA A 57 27.45 -2.00 6.72
C ALA A 57 25.93 -1.91 6.84
N ILE A 58 25.46 -1.22 7.88
CA ILE A 58 24.08 -0.72 7.92
C ILE A 58 24.07 0.55 7.07
N ILE A 59 23.32 0.52 5.98
CA ILE A 59 23.24 1.58 4.98
C ILE A 59 21.85 2.22 5.09
N GLY A 60 21.81 3.53 5.31
CA GLY A 60 20.56 4.28 5.30
C GLY A 60 20.67 5.69 5.90
N PRO A 61 19.62 6.51 5.74
CA PRO A 61 18.36 6.16 5.08
C PRO A 61 18.51 6.06 3.55
N VAL A 62 17.95 4.99 2.97
CA VAL A 62 17.82 4.81 1.52
C VAL A 62 16.35 4.67 1.13
N PHE A 63 16.06 4.85 -0.14
CA PHE A 63 14.70 5.02 -0.63
C PHE A 63 14.35 4.05 -1.75
N HIS A 64 13.15 3.48 -1.67
CA HIS A 64 12.54 2.62 -2.68
C HIS A 64 11.23 3.24 -3.17
N ALA A 65 10.95 3.07 -4.45
CA ALA A 65 9.81 3.64 -5.15
C ALA A 65 9.23 2.61 -6.13
N THR A 66 7.90 2.52 -6.17
CA THR A 66 7.15 1.63 -7.08
C THR A 66 5.80 2.28 -7.44
N THR A 67 5.17 1.82 -8.51
CA THR A 67 3.83 2.27 -8.92
C THR A 67 2.69 1.49 -8.29
N SER A 68 2.97 0.35 -7.68
CA SER A 68 1.96 -0.45 -7.00
C SER A 68 2.04 -0.28 -5.49
N HIS A 69 0.89 -0.19 -4.83
CA HIS A 69 0.86 -0.26 -3.37
C HIS A 69 1.33 -1.65 -2.92
N PHE A 70 2.24 -1.70 -1.94
CA PHE A 70 2.65 -2.95 -1.33
C PHE A 70 2.89 -2.79 0.17
N ALA A 71 2.46 -3.80 0.93
CA ALA A 71 2.61 -3.80 2.39
C ALA A 71 4.04 -4.14 2.82
N GLN A 72 4.67 -5.11 2.17
CA GLN A 72 5.98 -5.66 2.53
C GLN A 72 6.80 -6.05 1.31
N PHE A 73 8.12 -5.89 1.40
CA PHE A 73 9.03 -6.50 0.42
C PHE A 73 8.88 -8.03 0.51
N ALA A 74 8.41 -8.65 -0.58
CA ALA A 74 8.27 -10.09 -0.70
C ALA A 74 9.14 -10.55 -1.87
N HIS A 75 9.81 -11.69 -1.72
CA HIS A 75 10.74 -12.20 -2.74
C HIS A 75 10.01 -12.49 -4.06
N GLU A 76 8.80 -13.06 -3.95
CA GLU A 76 7.86 -13.33 -5.06
C GLU A 76 7.40 -12.06 -5.79
N ALA A 77 7.60 -10.88 -5.21
CA ALA A 77 7.22 -9.60 -5.81
C ALA A 77 8.38 -8.89 -6.53
N SER A 78 9.61 -9.44 -6.46
CA SER A 78 10.77 -8.89 -7.16
C SER A 78 11.01 -9.68 -8.45
N THR A 79 10.53 -9.13 -9.57
CA THR A 79 10.80 -9.66 -10.93
C THR A 79 12.17 -9.25 -11.47
N ASP A 80 13.09 -8.82 -10.59
CA ASP A 80 14.40 -8.27 -10.92
C ASP A 80 15.48 -8.98 -10.09
N ILE A 81 16.74 -8.58 -10.22
CA ILE A 81 17.87 -9.16 -9.49
C ILE A 81 17.76 -8.96 -7.97
N GLY A 82 16.99 -7.98 -7.52
CA GLY A 82 16.63 -7.79 -6.11
C GLY A 82 15.84 -6.51 -5.87
N PHE A 83 15.91 -6.01 -4.63
CA PHE A 83 15.24 -4.78 -4.22
C PHE A 83 16.17 -3.58 -4.38
N HIS A 84 15.80 -2.66 -5.27
CA HIS A 84 16.58 -1.46 -5.57
C HIS A 84 16.32 -0.35 -4.54
N PHE A 85 17.40 0.27 -4.09
CA PHE A 85 17.42 1.39 -3.16
C PHE A 85 18.39 2.47 -3.64
N GLY A 86 18.03 3.74 -3.47
CA GLY A 86 18.92 4.85 -3.82
C GLY A 86 18.64 6.09 -2.99
N SER A 87 19.08 7.24 -3.48
CA SER A 87 18.67 8.53 -2.93
C SER A 87 17.17 8.75 -3.16
N ARG A 88 16.56 9.66 -2.38
CA ARG A 88 15.14 10.04 -2.57
C ARG A 88 14.89 10.54 -3.99
N LYS A 89 15.85 11.28 -4.55
CA LYS A 89 15.78 11.81 -5.91
C LYS A 89 15.89 10.68 -6.94
N ALA A 90 16.81 9.72 -6.76
CA ALA A 90 16.93 8.57 -7.65
C ALA A 90 15.64 7.72 -7.67
N ALA A 91 15.08 7.43 -6.49
CA ALA A 91 13.85 6.67 -6.35
C ALA A 91 12.66 7.34 -7.07
N ASN A 92 12.49 8.66 -6.89
CA ASN A 92 11.43 9.42 -7.57
C ASN A 92 11.61 9.45 -9.10
N GLN A 93 12.84 9.70 -9.58
CA GLN A 93 13.13 9.73 -11.03
C GLN A 93 12.91 8.36 -11.68
N ARG A 94 13.21 7.27 -10.97
CA ARG A 94 12.93 5.91 -11.45
C ARG A 94 11.44 5.63 -11.60
N LEU A 95 10.61 6.16 -10.69
CA LEU A 95 9.15 6.06 -10.76
C LEU A 95 8.60 6.79 -11.99
N GLU A 96 9.05 8.03 -12.24
CA GLU A 96 8.64 8.83 -13.40
C GLU A 96 9.04 8.18 -14.74
N LYS A 97 10.23 7.58 -14.80
CA LYS A 97 10.83 7.12 -16.07
C LYS A 97 10.47 5.70 -16.46
N ILE A 98 10.35 4.78 -15.51
CA ILE A 98 10.11 3.35 -15.82
C ILE A 98 8.62 3.05 -15.96
N TYR A 99 7.80 3.63 -15.10
CA TYR A 99 6.41 3.21 -14.95
C TYR A 99 5.39 4.31 -15.25
N GLY A 100 5.84 5.56 -15.44
CA GLY A 100 4.98 6.73 -15.49
C GLY A 100 4.47 7.14 -14.10
N THR A 101 3.79 8.28 -14.02
CA THR A 101 3.18 8.75 -12.77
C THR A 101 1.88 7.96 -12.52
N PRO A 102 1.78 7.17 -11.43
CA PRO A 102 0.59 6.38 -11.15
C PRO A 102 -0.62 7.31 -11.00
N GLU A 103 -1.72 6.95 -11.65
CA GLU A 103 -2.89 7.80 -11.72
C GLU A 103 -3.84 7.49 -10.56
N ILE A 104 -3.82 8.37 -9.55
CA ILE A 104 -4.71 8.25 -8.39
C ILE A 104 -5.87 9.26 -8.49
N ARG A 105 -7.06 8.77 -8.85
CA ARG A 105 -8.28 9.58 -9.00
C ARG A 105 -9.22 9.41 -7.81
N ILE A 106 -9.85 10.52 -7.41
CA ILE A 106 -11.00 10.52 -6.51
C ILE A 106 -12.18 10.94 -7.36
N GLU A 107 -13.18 10.07 -7.45
CA GLU A 107 -14.40 10.32 -8.21
C GLU A 107 -15.61 10.27 -7.28
N GLU A 108 -16.55 11.17 -7.48
CA GLU A 108 -17.83 11.15 -6.77
C GLU A 108 -18.75 10.12 -7.42
N ASN A 109 -19.38 9.31 -6.60
CA ASN A 109 -20.43 8.42 -7.06
C ASN A 109 -21.69 9.25 -7.30
N THR A 110 -22.12 9.31 -8.55
CA THR A 110 -23.37 9.94 -8.95
C THR A 110 -24.38 8.87 -9.37
N ALA A 111 -25.65 9.15 -9.13
CA ALA A 111 -26.75 8.28 -9.51
C ALA A 111 -27.86 9.11 -10.16
N SER A 112 -28.71 8.47 -10.97
CA SER A 112 -29.88 9.18 -11.49
C SER A 112 -30.91 9.39 -10.38
N HIS A 113 -31.71 10.45 -10.48
CA HIS A 113 -32.79 10.73 -9.52
C HIS A 113 -33.71 9.51 -9.31
N ASN A 114 -34.02 8.79 -10.39
CA ASN A 114 -34.82 7.57 -10.36
C ASN A 114 -34.16 6.41 -9.59
N ASP A 115 -32.84 6.26 -9.67
CA ASP A 115 -32.13 5.23 -8.90
C ASP A 115 -32.11 5.56 -7.40
N VAL A 116 -31.97 6.84 -7.08
CA VAL A 116 -32.02 7.35 -5.70
C VAL A 116 -33.42 7.14 -5.11
N LEU A 117 -34.48 7.49 -5.84
CA LEU A 117 -35.86 7.22 -5.42
C LEU A 117 -36.09 5.72 -5.20
N ALA A 118 -35.65 4.88 -6.13
CA ALA A 118 -35.81 3.43 -6.02
C ALA A 118 -35.08 2.88 -4.78
N ALA A 119 -33.87 3.36 -4.48
CA ALA A 119 -33.12 2.97 -3.29
C ALA A 119 -33.84 3.37 -1.98
N ARG A 120 -34.44 4.57 -1.94
CA ARG A 120 -35.22 5.07 -0.79
C ARG A 120 -36.55 4.35 -0.60
N LEU A 121 -37.19 3.92 -1.68
CA LEU A 121 -38.39 3.07 -1.63
C LEU A 121 -38.05 1.66 -1.12
N GLU A 122 -36.93 1.07 -1.57
CA GLU A 122 -36.49 -0.23 -1.05
C GLU A 122 -36.08 -0.20 0.43
N SER A 123 -35.48 0.89 0.90
CA SER A 123 -35.13 1.04 2.32
C SER A 123 -36.34 1.33 3.22
N GLY A 124 -37.51 1.63 2.62
CA GLY A 124 -38.71 2.06 3.33
C GLY A 124 -38.67 3.51 3.81
N GLU A 125 -37.66 4.30 3.40
CA GLU A 125 -37.57 5.73 3.72
C GLU A 125 -38.72 6.53 3.08
N LEU A 126 -39.14 6.10 1.89
CA LEU A 126 -40.35 6.60 1.22
C LEU A 126 -41.47 5.57 1.34
N SER A 127 -42.57 5.95 1.98
CA SER A 127 -43.77 5.12 2.15
C SER A 127 -45.01 5.99 2.38
N GLY A 128 -46.20 5.38 2.36
CA GLY A 128 -47.46 6.05 2.72
C GLY A 128 -48.24 6.67 1.56
N GLU A 129 -47.60 6.97 0.44
CA GLU A 129 -48.29 7.50 -0.74
C GLU A 129 -48.81 6.39 -1.68
N PRO A 130 -50.03 6.51 -2.25
CA PRO A 130 -50.63 5.49 -3.12
C PRO A 130 -49.81 5.15 -4.37
N HIS A 131 -49.03 6.12 -4.88
CA HIS A 131 -48.24 5.96 -6.10
C HIS A 131 -46.87 5.29 -5.87
N TYR A 132 -46.40 5.19 -4.62
CA TYR A 132 -45.07 4.64 -4.32
C TYR A 132 -44.88 3.16 -4.64
N PRO A 133 -45.84 2.24 -4.35
CA PRO A 133 -45.72 0.85 -4.77
C PRO A 133 -45.61 0.70 -6.30
N VAL A 134 -46.36 1.53 -7.04
CA VAL A 134 -46.34 1.54 -8.51
C VAL A 134 -45.03 2.12 -9.02
N LEU A 135 -44.54 3.20 -8.42
CA LEU A 135 -43.25 3.80 -8.75
C LEU A 135 -42.11 2.79 -8.53
N GLN A 136 -42.09 2.10 -7.38
CA GLN A 136 -41.10 1.07 -7.09
C GLN A 136 -41.15 -0.07 -8.12
N LEU A 137 -42.36 -0.54 -8.45
CA LEU A 137 -42.56 -1.56 -9.48
C LEU A 137 -41.99 -1.09 -10.83
N LEU A 138 -42.38 0.09 -11.30
CA LEU A 138 -41.93 0.61 -12.59
C LEU A 138 -40.42 0.85 -12.63
N LEU A 139 -39.81 1.41 -11.59
CA LEU A 139 -38.36 1.61 -11.51
C LEU A 139 -37.59 0.28 -11.54
N LYS A 140 -38.20 -0.81 -11.05
CA LYS A 140 -37.67 -2.17 -11.11
C LYS A 140 -37.78 -2.81 -12.49
N LYS A 141 -38.88 -2.54 -13.22
CA LYS A 141 -39.15 -3.16 -14.54
C LYS A 141 -38.57 -2.38 -15.71
N LEU A 142 -38.56 -1.06 -15.66
CA LEU A 142 -38.21 -0.21 -16.80
C LEU A 142 -36.70 -0.05 -16.95
N SER A 143 -36.21 -0.20 -18.19
CA SER A 143 -34.81 0.05 -18.52
C SER A 143 -34.43 1.52 -18.51
N ASN A 144 -35.32 2.38 -19.03
CA ASN A 144 -35.11 3.83 -19.14
C ASN A 144 -36.35 4.58 -18.60
N PRO A 145 -36.60 4.57 -17.28
CA PRO A 145 -37.71 5.31 -16.70
C PRO A 145 -37.53 6.81 -16.95
N LYS A 146 -38.64 7.51 -17.27
CA LYS A 146 -38.60 8.95 -17.49
C LYS A 146 -38.18 9.70 -16.21
N PRO A 147 -37.43 10.81 -16.29
CA PRO A 147 -37.00 11.55 -15.10
C PRO A 147 -38.14 12.10 -14.24
N ASP A 148 -39.31 12.35 -14.81
CA ASP A 148 -40.51 12.91 -14.18
C ASP A 148 -41.55 11.85 -13.79
N LEU A 149 -41.15 10.57 -13.71
CA LEU A 149 -42.05 9.45 -13.48
C LEU A 149 -42.82 9.57 -12.15
N GLU A 150 -42.14 9.93 -11.05
CA GLU A 150 -42.80 10.14 -9.76
C GLU A 150 -43.89 11.23 -9.84
N VAL A 151 -43.56 12.37 -10.45
CA VAL A 151 -44.48 13.50 -10.62
C VAL A 151 -45.68 13.14 -11.51
N THR A 152 -45.47 12.24 -12.47
CA THR A 152 -46.54 11.74 -13.33
C THR A 152 -47.49 10.83 -12.55
N LEU A 153 -46.96 9.86 -11.80
CA LEU A 153 -47.76 8.91 -11.03
C LEU A 153 -48.50 9.58 -9.86
N SER A 154 -47.93 10.60 -9.23
CA SER A 154 -48.56 11.31 -8.10
C SER A 154 -49.82 12.10 -8.49
N LYS A 155 -50.04 12.33 -9.78
CA LYS A 155 -51.24 12.99 -10.33
C LYS A 155 -52.31 12.02 -10.81
N MET A 156 -52.02 10.72 -10.81
CA MET A 156 -52.94 9.68 -11.28
C MET A 156 -53.91 9.27 -10.17
N SER A 157 -55.10 8.85 -10.58
CA SER A 157 -56.09 8.22 -9.70
C SER A 157 -55.65 6.83 -9.27
N ILE A 158 -56.27 6.31 -8.20
CA ILE A 158 -56.00 4.96 -7.68
C ILE A 158 -56.31 3.89 -8.75
N ASP A 159 -57.35 4.09 -9.55
CA ASP A 159 -57.74 3.14 -10.61
C ASP A 159 -56.69 3.10 -11.73
N GLU A 160 -56.20 4.26 -12.18
CA GLU A 160 -55.12 4.35 -13.17
C GLU A 160 -53.82 3.69 -12.66
N LEU A 161 -53.49 3.88 -11.38
CA LEU A 161 -52.33 3.26 -10.73
C LEU A 161 -52.49 1.72 -10.63
N ALA A 162 -53.70 1.23 -10.39
CA ALA A 162 -54.00 -0.20 -10.34
C ALA A 162 -53.84 -0.85 -11.73
N ASP A 163 -54.33 -0.19 -12.79
CA ASP A 163 -54.18 -0.66 -14.17
C ASP A 163 -52.70 -0.78 -14.56
N ILE A 164 -51.89 0.24 -14.25
CA ILE A 164 -50.44 0.21 -14.48
C ILE A 164 -49.79 -0.94 -13.70
N SER A 165 -50.18 -1.15 -12.45
CA SER A 165 -49.62 -2.22 -11.62
C SER A 165 -49.88 -3.59 -12.24
N GLN A 166 -51.10 -3.85 -12.71
CA GLN A 166 -51.45 -5.11 -13.38
C GLN A 166 -50.66 -5.33 -14.67
N GLU A 167 -50.42 -4.26 -15.44
CA GLU A 167 -49.63 -4.35 -16.67
C GLU A 167 -48.17 -4.78 -16.40
N TYR A 168 -47.57 -4.31 -15.31
CA TYR A 168 -46.13 -4.47 -15.05
C TYR A 168 -45.75 -5.56 -14.04
N ILE A 169 -46.69 -6.04 -13.21
CA ILE A 169 -46.37 -6.98 -12.11
C ILE A 169 -45.70 -8.28 -12.60
N ASN A 170 -46.14 -8.80 -13.73
CA ASN A 170 -45.65 -10.06 -14.31
C ASN A 170 -44.50 -9.88 -15.31
N LYS A 171 -44.09 -8.63 -15.61
CA LYS A 171 -42.94 -8.38 -16.49
C LYS A 171 -41.64 -8.75 -15.76
N PRO A 172 -40.59 -9.19 -16.46
CA PRO A 172 -39.30 -9.45 -15.82
C PRO A 172 -38.69 -8.15 -15.27
N ASP A 173 -37.90 -8.28 -14.20
CA ASP A 173 -37.12 -7.16 -13.67
C ASP A 173 -36.02 -6.77 -14.66
N ASN A 174 -35.62 -5.50 -14.64
CA ASN A 174 -34.45 -5.07 -15.38
C ASN A 174 -33.19 -5.73 -14.79
N ALA A 175 -32.38 -6.36 -15.64
CA ALA A 175 -31.19 -7.09 -15.21
C ALA A 175 -30.16 -6.23 -14.45
N ASN A 176 -30.12 -4.92 -14.70
CA ASN A 176 -29.20 -3.98 -14.06
C ASN A 176 -29.80 -3.30 -12.82
N TYR A 177 -31.03 -3.61 -12.44
CA TYR A 177 -31.73 -2.91 -11.35
C TYR A 177 -30.94 -2.96 -10.04
N GLN A 178 -30.52 -4.14 -9.60
CA GLN A 178 -29.78 -4.28 -8.34
C GLN A 178 -28.46 -3.49 -8.35
N ASN A 179 -27.70 -3.54 -9.45
CA ASN A 179 -26.47 -2.77 -9.60
C ASN A 179 -26.73 -1.25 -9.55
N ARG A 180 -27.82 -0.78 -10.17
CA ARG A 180 -28.24 0.63 -10.13
C ARG A 180 -28.55 1.09 -8.71
N ILE A 181 -29.30 0.28 -7.95
CA ILE A 181 -29.64 0.56 -6.55
C ILE A 181 -28.39 0.60 -5.67
N GLU A 182 -27.49 -0.37 -5.81
CA GLU A 182 -26.24 -0.38 -5.05
C GLU A 182 -25.37 0.85 -5.33
N ASN A 183 -25.35 1.33 -6.58
CA ASN A 183 -24.67 2.57 -6.94
C ASN A 183 -25.36 3.80 -6.35
N ALA A 184 -26.70 3.86 -6.37
CA ALA A 184 -27.47 4.94 -5.78
C ALA A 184 -27.34 5.03 -4.26
N ARG A 185 -27.26 3.89 -3.56
CA ARG A 185 -26.95 3.85 -2.12
C ARG A 185 -25.59 4.46 -1.77
N LYS A 186 -24.72 4.62 -2.76
CA LYS A 186 -23.39 5.24 -2.63
C LYS A 186 -23.36 6.65 -3.21
N GLU A 187 -24.49 7.23 -3.64
CA GLU A 187 -24.55 8.61 -4.13
C GLU A 187 -23.94 9.58 -3.11
N GLY A 188 -23.17 10.57 -3.58
CA GLY A 188 -22.51 11.56 -2.72
C GLY A 188 -21.33 11.03 -1.91
N THR A 189 -21.07 9.72 -2.00
CA THR A 189 -19.80 9.13 -1.55
C THR A 189 -18.76 9.17 -2.67
N TYR A 190 -17.52 8.81 -2.34
CA TYR A 190 -16.39 8.87 -3.25
C TYR A 190 -15.77 7.49 -3.42
N ARG A 191 -15.26 7.23 -4.62
CA ARG A 191 -14.39 6.09 -4.95
C ARG A 191 -12.97 6.58 -5.19
N LEU A 192 -12.00 5.78 -4.76
CA LEU A 192 -10.58 5.98 -5.03
C LEU A 192 -10.14 4.95 -6.06
N GLN A 193 -9.53 5.44 -7.14
CA GLN A 193 -8.98 4.61 -8.20
C GLN A 193 -7.46 4.75 -8.28
N LEU A 194 -6.79 3.65 -8.59
CA LEU A 194 -5.37 3.56 -8.94
C LEU A 194 -5.27 2.91 -10.32
N ASP A 195 -4.75 3.65 -11.30
CA ASP A 195 -4.57 3.18 -12.69
C ASP A 195 -5.87 2.59 -13.30
N GLY A 196 -7.00 3.21 -12.98
CA GLY A 196 -8.34 2.81 -13.46
C GLY A 196 -9.04 1.75 -12.59
N GLU A 197 -8.32 1.07 -11.70
CA GLU A 197 -8.91 0.08 -10.79
C GLU A 197 -9.44 0.72 -9.51
N THR A 198 -10.66 0.35 -9.11
CA THR A 198 -11.24 0.85 -7.85
C THR A 198 -10.66 0.10 -6.66
N ILE A 199 -9.83 0.80 -5.87
CA ILE A 199 -9.21 0.24 -4.66
C ILE A 199 -10.03 0.49 -3.39
N ALA A 200 -10.93 1.48 -3.40
CA ALA A 200 -11.89 1.73 -2.33
C ALA A 200 -13.13 2.48 -2.85
N ASN A 201 -14.28 2.23 -2.24
CA ASN A 201 -15.56 2.80 -2.64
C ASN A 201 -16.43 3.12 -1.41
N GLY A 202 -17.43 3.99 -1.54
CA GLY A 202 -18.31 4.37 -0.43
C GLY A 202 -17.66 5.31 0.59
N LEU A 203 -16.60 6.03 0.20
CA LEU A 203 -15.83 6.86 1.11
C LEU A 203 -16.46 8.24 1.28
N THR A 204 -16.28 8.86 2.46
CA THR A 204 -16.46 10.32 2.56
C THR A 204 -15.35 11.04 1.80
N LYS A 205 -15.57 12.29 1.39
CA LYS A 205 -14.53 13.11 0.73
C LYS A 205 -13.24 13.21 1.53
N LYS A 206 -13.36 13.33 2.86
CA LYS A 206 -12.22 13.40 3.78
C LYS A 206 -11.45 12.07 3.80
N MET A 207 -12.16 10.94 3.88
CA MET A 207 -11.54 9.61 3.85
C MET A 207 -10.86 9.33 2.51
N ALA A 208 -11.49 9.67 1.37
CA ALA A 208 -10.90 9.50 0.05
C ALA A 208 -9.59 10.28 -0.10
N LYS A 209 -9.53 11.52 0.38
CA LYS A 209 -8.30 12.33 0.40
C LYS A 209 -7.22 11.70 1.29
N ALA A 210 -7.57 11.29 2.51
CA ALA A 210 -6.61 10.68 3.42
C ALA A 210 -6.05 9.35 2.87
N LEU A 211 -6.91 8.53 2.27
CA LEU A 211 -6.50 7.27 1.65
C LEU A 211 -5.64 7.51 0.41
N LYS A 212 -5.95 8.51 -0.42
CA LYS A 212 -5.08 8.92 -1.55
C LYS A 212 -3.66 9.24 -1.09
N GLU A 213 -3.51 10.03 -0.02
CA GLU A 213 -2.19 10.34 0.52
C GLU A 213 -1.51 9.12 1.15
N THR A 214 -2.28 8.21 1.76
CA THR A 214 -1.75 6.94 2.29
C THR A 214 -1.25 6.02 1.17
N VAL A 215 -1.98 5.92 0.05
CA VAL A 215 -1.59 5.14 -1.12
C VAL A 215 -0.30 5.71 -1.72
N LYS A 216 -0.22 7.03 -1.92
CA LYS A 216 1.01 7.71 -2.35
C LYS A 216 2.18 7.46 -1.40
N ALA A 217 1.95 7.58 -0.10
CA ALA A 217 2.98 7.32 0.89
C ALA A 217 3.43 5.84 0.87
N GLY A 218 2.53 4.90 0.59
CA GLY A 218 2.85 3.48 0.49
C GLY A 218 3.68 3.09 -0.76
N MET A 219 3.65 3.92 -1.81
CA MET A 219 4.47 3.76 -3.02
C MET A 219 5.95 4.11 -2.80
N PHE A 220 6.25 4.82 -1.71
CA PHE A 220 7.59 5.30 -1.39
C PHE A 220 8.02 4.82 0.00
N LYS A 221 9.08 4.00 0.08
CA LYS A 221 9.55 3.45 1.36
C LYS A 221 10.95 3.97 1.70
N THR A 222 11.10 4.46 2.92
CA THR A 222 12.40 4.69 3.56
C THR A 222 12.84 3.41 4.23
N ALA A 223 14.08 2.99 4.00
CA ALA A 223 14.65 1.78 4.58
C ALA A 223 16.09 2.00 5.06
N TYR A 224 16.50 1.13 5.97
CA TYR A 224 17.89 0.80 6.23
C TYR A 224 18.13 -0.62 5.72
N ILE A 225 19.21 -0.80 4.97
CA ILE A 225 19.61 -2.11 4.47
C ILE A 225 20.91 -2.56 5.13
N THR A 226 21.09 -3.87 5.29
CA THR A 226 22.34 -4.46 5.78
C THR A 226 22.98 -5.24 4.66
N LEU A 227 24.16 -4.80 4.22
CA LEU A 227 25.00 -5.50 3.25
C LEU A 227 26.33 -5.86 3.91
N HIS A 228 26.75 -7.10 3.77
CA HIS A 228 27.98 -7.64 4.33
C HIS A 228 29.12 -7.60 3.31
N ARG A 229 28.84 -8.03 2.08
CA ARG A 229 29.83 -8.08 1.01
C ARG A 229 29.16 -7.84 -0.34
N PRO A 230 28.70 -6.60 -0.59
CA PRO A 230 28.09 -6.27 -1.87
C PRO A 230 29.14 -6.31 -2.98
N LEU A 231 28.70 -6.65 -4.19
CA LEU A 231 29.52 -6.49 -5.39
C LEU A 231 29.45 -5.03 -5.87
N GLU A 232 30.61 -4.40 -6.02
CA GLU A 232 30.73 -3.12 -6.73
C GLU A 232 30.63 -3.34 -8.24
N ILE A 233 29.70 -2.64 -8.89
CA ILE A 233 29.44 -2.76 -10.33
C ILE A 233 29.07 -1.39 -10.94
N ASP A 234 29.30 -1.25 -12.23
CA ASP A 234 28.88 -0.07 -12.99
C ASP A 234 27.35 -0.01 -13.14
N ASP A 235 26.80 1.18 -13.31
CA ASP A 235 25.36 1.36 -13.55
C ASP A 235 25.01 0.99 -14.99
N HIS A 236 24.35 -0.15 -15.15
CA HIS A 236 23.83 -0.61 -16.43
C HIS A 236 22.47 -0.01 -16.78
N GLY A 237 21.84 0.74 -15.86
CA GLY A 237 20.50 1.35 -15.96
C GLY A 237 19.37 0.32 -15.91
N VAL A 238 19.42 -0.63 -16.84
CA VAL A 238 18.69 -1.90 -16.84
C VAL A 238 19.62 -2.96 -16.24
N TRP A 239 19.08 -3.92 -15.50
CA TRP A 239 19.86 -4.99 -14.88
C TRP A 239 19.56 -6.34 -15.54
N PRO A 240 19.94 -6.60 -16.81
CA PRO A 240 19.65 -7.89 -17.44
C PRO A 240 20.25 -9.05 -16.64
N ALA A 241 19.49 -10.14 -16.48
CA ALA A 241 19.96 -11.33 -15.77
C ALA A 241 21.27 -11.90 -16.34
N GLU A 242 21.50 -11.76 -17.65
CA GLU A 242 22.75 -12.21 -18.31
C GLU A 242 23.98 -11.43 -17.81
N ASP A 243 23.88 -10.12 -17.66
CA ASP A 243 25.00 -9.29 -17.20
C ASP A 243 25.30 -9.57 -15.72
N MET A 244 24.26 -9.83 -14.92
CA MET A 244 24.39 -10.27 -13.54
C MET A 244 25.05 -11.65 -13.44
N LEU A 245 24.72 -12.57 -14.35
CA LEU A 245 25.38 -13.85 -14.43
C LEU A 245 26.86 -13.68 -14.81
N LYS A 246 27.20 -12.85 -15.81
CA LYS A 246 28.60 -12.58 -16.21
C LYS A 246 29.42 -12.06 -15.05
N ALA A 247 28.85 -11.18 -14.23
CA ALA A 247 29.50 -10.64 -13.04
C ALA A 247 29.86 -11.72 -11.99
N SER A 248 29.15 -12.84 -11.99
CA SER A 248 29.49 -14.01 -11.15
C SER A 248 30.66 -14.84 -11.68
N VAL A 249 31.16 -14.56 -12.90
CA VAL A 249 32.18 -15.37 -13.61
C VAL A 249 31.73 -16.84 -13.70
N PRO A 250 30.68 -17.13 -14.51
CA PRO A 250 30.01 -18.42 -14.52
C PRO A 250 30.85 -19.48 -15.22
N SER A 251 30.74 -20.73 -14.78
CA SER A 251 31.32 -21.87 -15.52
C SER A 251 30.57 -22.10 -16.85
N PRO A 252 31.15 -22.85 -17.81
CA PRO A 252 30.42 -23.29 -19.00
C PRO A 252 29.08 -23.96 -18.66
N GLN A 253 29.05 -24.86 -17.67
CA GLN A 253 27.80 -25.52 -17.27
C GLN A 253 26.76 -24.53 -16.71
N GLN A 254 27.19 -23.52 -15.95
CA GLN A 254 26.27 -22.50 -15.42
C GLN A 254 25.71 -21.62 -16.54
N ARG A 255 26.50 -21.32 -17.57
CA ARG A 255 26.02 -20.60 -18.75
C ARG A 255 25.00 -21.43 -19.53
N ASP A 256 25.32 -22.70 -19.80
CA ASP A 256 24.41 -23.59 -20.52
C ASP A 256 23.08 -23.77 -19.77
N ALA A 257 23.15 -23.93 -18.45
CA ALA A 257 21.96 -24.02 -17.60
C ALA A 257 21.13 -22.73 -17.62
N PHE A 258 21.77 -21.55 -17.63
CA PHE A 258 21.06 -20.28 -17.70
C PHE A 258 20.32 -20.07 -19.03
N TYR A 259 20.97 -20.38 -20.16
CA TYR A 259 20.34 -20.23 -21.48
C TYR A 259 19.26 -21.28 -21.77
N ALA A 260 19.21 -22.36 -20.99
CA ALA A 260 18.13 -23.35 -21.05
C ALA A 260 16.85 -22.92 -20.30
N LEU A 261 16.87 -21.80 -19.56
CA LEU A 261 15.70 -21.30 -18.83
C LEU A 261 14.71 -20.59 -19.77
N ASP A 262 13.43 -20.88 -19.57
CA ASP A 262 12.34 -20.47 -20.48
C ASP A 262 11.79 -19.06 -20.21
N ASN A 263 12.01 -18.51 -19.01
CA ASN A 263 11.47 -17.22 -18.61
C ASN A 263 12.48 -16.35 -17.84
N ASP A 264 12.21 -15.05 -17.80
CA ASP A 264 13.12 -14.07 -17.19
C ASP A 264 13.16 -14.17 -15.67
N GLU A 265 12.05 -14.52 -15.01
CA GLU A 265 12.00 -14.68 -13.55
C GLU A 265 13.00 -15.74 -13.07
N GLU A 266 13.02 -16.90 -13.73
CA GLU A 266 13.99 -17.97 -13.47
C GLU A 266 15.42 -17.53 -13.76
N ARG A 267 15.65 -16.77 -14.85
CA ARG A 267 16.97 -16.24 -15.19
C ARG A 267 17.49 -15.28 -14.12
N TYR A 268 16.63 -14.40 -13.62
CA TYR A 268 16.96 -13.49 -12.52
C TYR A 268 17.27 -14.24 -11.24
N ALA A 269 16.45 -15.23 -10.89
CA ALA A 269 16.70 -16.08 -9.73
C ALA A 269 18.03 -16.85 -9.85
N PHE A 270 18.32 -17.39 -11.03
CA PHE A 270 19.56 -18.10 -11.31
C PHE A 270 20.80 -17.18 -11.18
N ALA A 271 20.75 -16.00 -11.81
CA ALA A 271 21.85 -15.04 -11.75
C ALA A 271 22.09 -14.54 -10.31
N ARG A 272 21.02 -14.24 -9.56
CA ARG A 272 21.10 -13.88 -8.13
C ARG A 272 21.76 -15.00 -7.33
N GLN A 273 21.33 -16.25 -7.53
CA GLN A 273 21.90 -17.38 -6.80
C GLN A 273 23.38 -17.62 -7.15
N ALA A 274 23.78 -17.39 -8.40
CA ALA A 274 25.18 -17.47 -8.81
C ALA A 274 26.06 -16.44 -8.05
N LEU A 275 25.57 -15.21 -7.89
CA LEU A 275 26.24 -14.16 -7.10
C LEU A 275 26.29 -14.51 -5.60
N ILE A 276 25.18 -15.02 -5.04
CA ILE A 276 25.12 -15.50 -3.65
C ILE A 276 26.11 -16.64 -3.40
N ASN A 277 26.22 -17.60 -4.33
CA ASN A 277 27.16 -18.72 -4.23
C ASN A 277 28.63 -18.27 -4.31
N LYS A 278 28.89 -17.13 -4.98
CA LYS A 278 30.21 -16.47 -4.94
C LYS A 278 30.43 -15.70 -3.64
N GLY A 279 29.40 -15.58 -2.81
CA GLY A 279 29.36 -15.00 -1.47
C GLY A 279 28.95 -13.52 -1.43
N TYR A 280 28.39 -12.98 -2.52
CA TYR A 280 27.88 -11.61 -2.56
C TYR A 280 26.44 -11.59 -2.05
N ASP A 281 26.08 -10.59 -1.25
CA ASP A 281 24.74 -10.48 -0.68
C ASP A 281 23.95 -9.28 -1.23
N GLY A 282 24.55 -8.52 -2.15
CA GLY A 282 23.88 -7.41 -2.83
C GLY A 282 24.79 -6.76 -3.85
N LEU A 283 24.32 -5.64 -4.38
CA LEU A 283 25.05 -4.81 -5.33
C LEU A 283 25.20 -3.40 -4.77
N VAL A 284 26.27 -2.71 -5.14
CA VAL A 284 26.44 -1.27 -4.96
C VAL A 284 26.96 -0.67 -6.26
N TYR A 285 26.37 0.45 -6.68
CA TYR A 285 26.72 1.09 -7.95
C TYR A 285 26.56 2.61 -7.86
N LYS A 286 27.27 3.33 -8.73
CA LYS A 286 27.14 4.78 -8.89
C LYS A 286 26.17 5.07 -10.01
N ASN A 287 25.06 5.74 -9.71
CA ASN A 287 24.07 6.05 -10.73
C ASN A 287 24.69 6.90 -11.85
N ALA A 288 24.50 6.49 -13.09
CA ALA A 288 24.87 7.23 -14.29
C ALA A 288 23.68 8.06 -14.81
N VAL A 289 22.45 7.68 -14.48
CA VAL A 289 21.23 8.30 -15.02
C VAL A 289 20.36 8.94 -13.94
N GLU A 290 19.73 8.16 -13.07
CA GLU A 290 18.89 8.70 -11.99
C GLU A 290 19.75 9.26 -10.85
N ASP A 291 19.65 10.56 -10.57
CA ASP A 291 20.50 11.29 -9.61
C ASP A 291 22.00 11.00 -9.79
N ALA A 292 22.49 11.25 -11.00
CA ALA A 292 23.86 10.94 -11.44
C ALA A 292 24.94 11.27 -10.38
N GLY A 293 25.83 10.31 -10.13
CA GLY A 293 26.90 10.38 -9.13
C GLY A 293 26.50 9.92 -7.72
N SER A 294 25.21 9.78 -7.43
CA SER A 294 24.74 9.19 -6.17
C SER A 294 24.98 7.67 -6.12
N THR A 295 24.98 7.11 -4.91
CA THR A 295 25.19 5.67 -4.70
C THR A 295 23.84 4.99 -4.53
N SER A 296 23.63 3.91 -5.29
CA SER A 296 22.48 3.02 -5.17
C SER A 296 22.92 1.63 -4.75
N TYR A 297 21.96 0.86 -4.28
CA TYR A 297 22.17 -0.46 -3.71
C TYR A 297 21.07 -1.41 -4.19
N VAL A 298 21.42 -2.69 -4.30
CA VAL A 298 20.45 -3.76 -4.47
C VAL A 298 20.61 -4.75 -3.34
N ALA A 299 19.52 -5.01 -2.61
CA ALA A 299 19.45 -6.08 -1.62
C ALA A 299 18.85 -7.34 -2.27
N PHE A 300 19.52 -8.49 -2.14
CA PHE A 300 19.04 -9.76 -2.72
C PHE A 300 17.96 -10.44 -1.88
N SER A 301 17.89 -10.15 -0.59
CA SER A 301 16.95 -10.74 0.35
C SER A 301 16.16 -9.68 1.11
N ARG A 302 14.92 -10.04 1.45
CA ARG A 302 14.06 -9.26 2.35
C ARG A 302 14.70 -9.05 3.72
N ASP A 303 15.40 -10.05 4.24
CA ASP A 303 15.94 -10.02 5.61
C ASP A 303 17.02 -8.93 5.79
N GLN A 304 17.57 -8.44 4.68
CA GLN A 304 18.50 -7.32 4.65
C GLN A 304 17.79 -5.98 4.83
N ILE A 305 16.47 -5.91 4.70
CA ILE A 305 15.70 -4.66 4.61
C ILE A 305 14.93 -4.40 5.90
N ARG A 306 15.17 -3.25 6.50
CA ARG A 306 14.38 -2.71 7.61
C ARG A 306 13.70 -1.43 7.17
N VAL A 307 12.38 -1.46 7.07
CA VAL A 307 11.57 -0.28 6.69
C VAL A 307 11.32 0.57 7.92
N GLU A 308 11.55 1.88 7.85
CA GLU A 308 11.02 2.77 8.88
C GLU A 308 9.50 2.81 8.73
N PRO A 309 8.71 2.49 9.78
CA PRO A 309 7.29 2.80 9.73
C PRO A 309 7.16 4.32 9.48
N PRO A 310 6.17 4.77 8.68
CA PRO A 310 5.96 6.19 8.49
C PRO A 310 5.84 6.83 9.88
N ARG A 311 6.77 7.74 10.21
CA ARG A 311 6.64 8.52 11.43
C ARG A 311 5.30 9.26 11.31
N LEU A 312 4.39 9.00 12.25
CA LEU A 312 3.23 9.86 12.40
C LEU A 312 3.75 11.30 12.50
N PRO A 313 3.09 12.28 11.85
CA PRO A 313 3.47 13.66 12.01
C PRO A 313 3.62 13.93 13.51
N ALA A 314 4.70 14.61 13.91
CA ALA A 314 4.83 15.07 15.27
C ALA A 314 3.52 15.79 15.60
N LEU A 315 2.79 15.28 16.59
CA LEU A 315 1.71 16.07 17.17
C LEU A 315 2.43 17.34 17.65
N ASP A 316 2.01 18.50 17.16
CA ASP A 316 2.42 19.77 17.73
C ASP A 316 2.15 19.65 19.22
N THR A 317 3.19 19.38 20.00
CA THR A 317 3.08 19.46 21.45
C THR A 317 2.77 20.92 21.70
N PRO A 318 1.59 21.26 22.27
CA PRO A 318 1.31 22.63 22.60
C PRO A 318 2.47 23.13 23.46
N GLU A 319 3.00 24.28 23.07
CA GLU A 319 4.07 24.98 23.79
C GLU A 319 3.70 24.97 25.29
N PRO A 320 4.60 24.53 26.18
CA PRO A 320 4.29 24.47 27.60
C PRO A 320 3.80 25.84 28.05
N ALA A 321 2.62 25.86 28.69
CA ALA A 321 2.00 27.10 29.15
C ALA A 321 3.02 27.93 29.95
N PRO A 322 3.12 29.25 29.71
CA PRO A 322 4.10 30.07 30.40
C PRO A 322 3.91 29.93 31.91
N GLU A 323 4.99 29.56 32.60
CA GLU A 323 5.02 29.41 34.05
C GLU A 323 4.41 30.66 34.70
N SER A 324 3.33 30.46 35.46
CA SER A 324 2.75 31.51 36.26
C SER A 324 3.78 31.95 37.30
N ARG A 325 4.39 33.12 37.09
CA ARG A 325 5.27 33.74 38.09
C ARG A 325 4.48 33.88 39.40
N PRO A 326 5.05 33.49 40.55
CA PRO A 326 4.40 33.72 41.83
C PRO A 326 4.20 35.22 42.02
N ARG A 327 2.98 35.62 42.39
CA ARG A 327 2.68 36.99 42.82
C ARG A 327 3.56 37.30 44.02
N ASN A 328 4.50 38.23 43.85
CA ASN A 328 5.14 38.87 44.98
C ASN A 328 4.06 39.60 45.78
N ALA A 329 3.94 39.23 47.05
CA ALA A 329 3.13 39.95 48.01
C ALA A 329 3.80 41.30 48.33
N ILE A 330 3.13 42.40 47.95
CA ILE A 330 3.08 43.66 48.70
C ILE A 330 1.66 44.19 48.53
#